data_AF-A0A0F9MMP5-F1
#
_entry.id   AF-A0A0F9MMP5-F1
#
_cell.length_a   1.000
_cell.length_b   1.000
_cell.length_c   1.000
_cell.angle_alpha   90.00
_cell.angle_beta   90.00
_cell.angle_gamma   90.00
#
_symmetry.space_group_name_H-M   'P 1'
#
loop_
_entity.id
_entity.type
_entity.pdbx_description
1 polymer ?
#
loop_
_entity_poly.entity_id
_entity_poly.type
_entity_poly.pdbx_seq_one_letter_code
_entity_poly.pdbx_strand_id
1 'polypeptide(L)'
;MQLAATIKVKTIFSQLAPLDTDYPGFVEMWSYLDAFLSYEIHNSFFIKAMSNKEFVRDQWDGRNHLFSVKTGKFLTGLLPYVQEALQQYNIPYDIEDDRMAYTQQPISGLSLEPRPYQEDAVAIAHKMKRGIIWARPRSGKTIMEIMLVQRLGLMPVLSICQSIDVARQTIEKFHQFLPGVKVGLIGDGECDIQP
;
A
#
# COMPACT_ATOMS: atom_id res chain seq x y z
N MET A 1 13.76 -9.89 -31.91
CA MET A 1 12.55 -10.00 -31.06
C MET A 1 12.72 -8.94 -29.99
N GLN A 2 11.93 -7.86 -30.03
CA GLN A 2 11.99 -6.81 -29.00
C GLN A 2 11.54 -7.46 -27.68
N LEU A 3 12.45 -7.62 -26.73
CA LEU A 3 12.12 -8.21 -25.45
C LEU A 3 11.27 -7.20 -24.66
N ALA A 4 10.03 -7.59 -24.34
CA ALA A 4 9.14 -6.81 -23.49
C ALA A 4 9.66 -6.85 -22.04
N ALA A 5 9.58 -5.72 -21.34
CA ALA A 5 9.78 -5.69 -19.89
C ALA A 5 8.72 -6.56 -19.21
N THR A 6 8.98 -7.02 -17.99
CA THR A 6 7.97 -7.74 -17.21
C THR A 6 7.81 -7.08 -15.85
N ILE A 7 6.59 -6.70 -15.48
CA ILE A 7 6.27 -6.24 -14.14
C ILE A 7 5.69 -7.41 -13.35
N LYS A 8 6.43 -7.85 -12.33
CA LYS A 8 5.97 -8.85 -11.36
C LYS A 8 5.27 -8.14 -10.22
N VAL A 9 3.95 -8.21 -10.19
CA VAL A 9 3.11 -7.57 -9.18
C VAL A 9 2.94 -8.49 -7.98
N LYS A 10 3.27 -7.98 -6.79
CA LYS A 10 3.04 -8.67 -5.51
C LYS A 10 2.32 -7.77 -4.52
N THR A 11 1.97 -8.30 -3.35
CA THR A 11 1.13 -7.58 -2.37
C THR A 11 1.77 -6.30 -1.84
N ILE A 12 3.07 -6.32 -1.54
CA ILE A 12 3.79 -5.20 -0.92
C ILE A 12 4.79 -4.57 -1.89
N PHE A 13 5.73 -5.39 -2.39
CA PHE A 13 6.77 -4.96 -3.32
C PHE A 13 6.58 -5.62 -4.67
N SER A 14 6.33 -4.81 -5.69
CA SER A 14 6.39 -5.24 -7.07
C SER A 14 7.82 -5.09 -7.59
N GLN A 15 8.11 -5.74 -8.71
CA GLN A 15 9.42 -5.70 -9.32
C GLN A 15 9.29 -5.56 -10.82
N LEU A 16 9.93 -4.54 -11.37
CA LEU A 16 10.20 -4.46 -12.79
C LEU A 16 11.40 -5.37 -13.05
N ALA A 17 11.16 -6.51 -13.70
CA ALA A 17 12.20 -7.45 -14.07
C ALA A 17 13.25 -6.75 -14.95
N PRO A 18 14.53 -7.15 -14.85
CA PRO A 18 15.58 -6.50 -15.62
C PRO A 18 15.24 -6.56 -17.11
N LEU A 19 15.14 -5.39 -17.72
CA LEU A 19 15.18 -5.26 -19.17
C LEU A 19 16.56 -5.72 -19.66
N ASP A 20 16.63 -6.08 -20.93
CA ASP A 20 17.89 -5.99 -21.64
C ASP A 20 18.40 -4.55 -21.52
N THR A 21 19.58 -4.36 -20.91
CA THR A 21 20.18 -3.04 -20.69
C THR A 21 20.46 -2.30 -22.00
N ASP A 22 20.43 -3.03 -23.13
CA ASP A 22 20.65 -2.51 -24.46
C ASP A 22 19.40 -1.83 -25.07
N TYR A 23 18.25 -1.79 -24.36
CA TYR A 23 17.07 -1.07 -24.83
C TYR A 23 17.32 0.45 -24.86
N PRO A 24 17.08 1.14 -25.99
CA PRO A 24 17.26 2.59 -26.08
C PRO A 24 16.40 3.34 -25.05
N GLY A 25 17.01 4.15 -24.20
CA GLY A 25 16.28 4.87 -23.15
C GLY A 25 16.18 4.12 -21.82
N PHE A 26 16.74 2.90 -21.70
CA PHE A 26 16.71 2.13 -20.46
C PHE A 26 17.36 2.88 -19.30
N VAL A 27 18.58 3.39 -19.50
CA VAL A 27 19.34 4.09 -18.45
C VAL A 27 18.60 5.35 -18.01
N GLU A 28 18.12 6.13 -18.98
CA GLU A 28 17.37 7.35 -18.74
C GLU A 28 16.07 7.08 -17.99
N MET A 29 15.33 6.04 -18.34
CA MET A 29 14.11 5.65 -17.64
C MET A 29 14.39 5.13 -16.22
N TRP A 30 15.43 4.30 -16.02
CA TRP A 30 15.82 3.81 -14.69
C TRP A 30 16.20 4.95 -13.76
N SER A 31 17.00 5.91 -14.27
CA SER A 31 17.37 7.11 -13.53
C SER A 31 16.16 8.03 -13.28
N TYR A 32 15.23 8.13 -14.24
CA TYR A 32 13.98 8.87 -14.05
C TYR A 32 13.14 8.25 -12.93
N LEU A 33 12.95 6.93 -12.92
CA LEU A 33 12.18 6.24 -11.87
C LEU A 33 12.79 6.43 -10.49
N ASP A 34 14.11 6.34 -10.36
CA ASP A 34 14.82 6.60 -9.10
C ASP A 34 14.61 8.03 -8.59
N ALA A 35 14.78 9.01 -9.46
CA ALA A 35 14.62 10.42 -9.12
C ALA A 35 13.15 10.79 -8.83
N PHE A 36 12.22 10.30 -9.64
CA PHE A 36 10.79 10.60 -9.54
C PHE A 36 10.13 9.89 -8.36
N LEU A 37 10.51 8.63 -8.10
CA LEU A 37 10.01 7.83 -6.98
C LEU A 37 10.91 7.94 -5.75
N SER A 38 11.43 9.14 -5.49
CA SER A 38 12.15 9.45 -4.25
C SER A 38 11.73 10.79 -3.68
N TYR A 39 11.95 10.96 -2.37
CA TYR A 39 11.69 12.22 -1.69
C TYR A 39 12.81 12.53 -0.70
N GLU A 40 13.04 13.83 -0.46
CA GLU A 40 14.01 14.27 0.53
C GLU A 40 13.48 14.02 1.94
N ILE A 41 14.32 13.45 2.80
CA ILE A 41 13.98 13.29 4.21
C ILE A 41 14.15 14.65 4.88
N HIS A 42 13.07 15.18 5.45
CA HIS A 42 13.13 16.41 6.22
C HIS A 42 14.18 16.29 7.34
N ASN A 43 15.04 17.29 7.47
CA ASN A 43 16.13 17.31 8.46
C ASN A 43 17.18 16.20 8.27
N SER A 44 17.34 15.68 7.06
CA SER A 44 18.36 14.67 6.69
C SER A 44 19.78 15.04 7.14
N PHE A 45 20.12 16.33 7.09
CA PHE A 45 21.42 16.86 7.51
C PHE A 45 21.76 16.68 9.00
N PHE A 46 20.78 16.38 9.87
CA PHE A 46 21.06 16.00 11.27
C PHE A 46 21.34 14.51 11.46
N ILE A 47 21.05 13.68 10.45
CA ILE A 47 21.26 12.23 10.52
C ILE A 47 22.76 11.94 10.38
N LYS A 48 23.31 11.13 11.29
CA LYS A 48 24.74 10.83 11.39
C LYS A 48 25.36 10.33 10.06
N ALA A 49 24.60 9.57 9.29
CA ALA A 49 25.01 9.07 7.97
C ALA A 49 25.30 10.21 6.97
N MET A 50 24.61 11.34 7.09
CA MET A 50 24.82 12.53 6.25
C MET A 50 25.76 13.56 6.90
N SER A 51 25.75 13.66 8.23
CA SER A 51 26.48 14.70 8.97
C SER A 51 27.93 14.36 9.32
N ASN A 52 28.33 13.07 9.33
CA ASN A 52 29.68 12.66 9.71
C ASN A 52 30.45 12.03 8.53
N LYS A 53 31.45 12.77 8.03
CA LYS A 53 32.34 12.37 6.92
C LYS A 53 33.13 11.08 7.16
N GLU A 54 33.36 10.68 8.41
CA GLU A 54 34.06 9.44 8.77
C GLU A 54 33.16 8.19 8.73
N PHE A 55 31.84 8.37 8.87
CA PHE A 55 30.82 7.31 8.75
C PHE A 55 30.25 7.19 7.32
N VAL A 56 30.81 7.94 6.35
CA VAL A 56 30.50 7.88 4.90
C VAL A 56 31.05 6.59 4.28
N ARG A 57 30.74 5.45 4.88
CA ARG A 57 30.85 4.15 4.20
C ARG A 57 29.59 3.87 3.38
N ASP A 58 28.44 4.35 3.87
CA ASP A 58 27.19 4.35 3.12
C ASP A 58 26.90 5.79 2.71
N GLN A 59 27.21 6.14 1.45
CA GLN A 59 26.96 7.45 0.83
C GLN A 59 25.45 7.71 0.71
N TRP A 60 24.77 7.92 1.83
CA TRP A 60 23.35 8.23 1.83
C TRP A 60 23.15 9.68 1.42
N ASP A 61 22.33 9.90 0.39
CA ASP A 61 22.11 11.18 -0.29
C ASP A 61 21.05 12.07 0.39
N GLY A 62 20.55 11.65 1.55
CA GLY A 62 19.49 12.36 2.26
C GLY A 62 18.08 12.11 1.71
N ARG A 63 17.92 11.21 0.73
CA ARG A 63 16.64 10.86 0.11
C ARG A 63 16.18 9.47 0.53
N ASN A 64 14.87 9.25 0.52
CA ASN A 64 14.29 7.93 0.56
C ASN A 64 13.89 7.52 -0.86
N HIS A 65 14.49 6.43 -1.35
CA HIS A 65 14.25 5.90 -2.68
C HIS A 65 13.24 4.76 -2.62
N LEU A 66 12.08 4.96 -3.27
CA LEU A 66 10.98 3.98 -3.30
C LEU A 66 11.08 3.02 -4.49
N PHE A 67 12.04 3.26 -5.39
CA PHE A 67 12.46 2.38 -6.46
C PHE A 67 13.92 1.98 -6.25
N SER A 68 14.22 0.68 -6.35
CA SER A 68 15.58 0.17 -6.23
C SER A 68 16.20 0.00 -7.60
N VAL A 69 17.08 0.92 -8.01
CA VAL A 69 17.83 0.84 -9.28
C VAL A 69 18.51 -0.52 -9.47
N LYS A 70 19.09 -1.07 -8.39
CA LYS A 70 19.79 -2.36 -8.40
C LYS A 70 18.89 -3.56 -8.69
N THR A 71 17.63 -3.52 -8.25
CA THR A 71 16.75 -4.71 -8.28
C THR A 71 15.47 -4.53 -9.08
N GLY A 72 15.14 -3.29 -9.48
CA GLY A 72 13.85 -2.92 -10.06
C GLY A 72 12.67 -3.03 -9.09
N LYS A 73 12.92 -3.21 -7.78
CA LYS A 73 11.86 -3.34 -6.78
C LYS A 73 11.26 -1.99 -6.40
N PHE A 74 9.95 -1.94 -6.22
CA PHE A 74 9.23 -0.75 -5.76
C PHE A 74 7.96 -1.12 -4.97
N LEU A 75 7.40 -0.17 -4.23
CA LEU A 75 6.12 -0.36 -3.54
C LEU A 75 4.99 -0.55 -4.56
N THR A 76 4.17 -1.60 -4.43
CA THR A 76 3.10 -1.91 -5.40
C THR A 76 2.11 -0.77 -5.62
N GLY A 77 1.91 0.12 -4.64
CA GLY A 77 1.07 1.31 -4.81
C GLY A 77 1.60 2.30 -5.86
N LEU A 78 2.87 2.19 -6.25
CA LEU A 78 3.52 3.02 -7.27
C LEU A 78 3.44 2.42 -8.68
N LEU A 79 2.77 1.26 -8.84
CA LEU A 79 2.62 0.59 -10.13
C LEU A 79 2.12 1.52 -11.25
N PRO A 80 1.12 2.40 -11.06
CA PRO A 80 0.67 3.31 -12.11
C PRO A 80 1.81 4.21 -12.63
N TYR A 81 2.64 4.75 -11.75
CA TYR A 81 3.76 5.61 -12.15
C TYR A 81 4.85 4.86 -12.92
N VAL A 82 5.09 3.59 -12.57
CA VAL A 82 6.04 2.74 -13.30
C VAL A 82 5.50 2.42 -14.71
N GLN A 83 4.21 2.16 -14.83
CA GLN A 83 3.57 1.93 -16.14
C GLN A 83 3.58 3.19 -17.01
N GLU A 84 3.30 4.36 -16.43
CA GLU A 84 3.39 5.65 -17.12
C GLU A 84 4.81 5.91 -17.64
N ALA A 85 5.84 5.62 -16.84
CA ALA A 85 7.23 5.73 -17.28
C ALA A 85 7.53 4.78 -18.45
N LEU A 86 7.15 3.51 -18.38
CA LEU A 86 7.36 2.56 -19.48
C LEU A 86 6.68 3.02 -20.77
N GLN A 87 5.45 3.57 -20.68
CA GLN A 87 4.72 4.13 -21.81
C GLN A 87 5.40 5.36 -22.39
N GLN A 88 5.85 6.30 -21.55
CA GLN A 88 6.53 7.52 -21.97
C GLN A 88 7.83 7.22 -22.73
N TYR A 89 8.56 6.19 -22.33
CA TYR A 89 9.79 5.74 -22.98
C TYR A 89 9.55 4.70 -24.09
N ASN A 90 8.28 4.44 -24.45
CA ASN A 90 7.85 3.48 -25.47
C ASN A 90 8.35 2.04 -25.26
N ILE A 91 8.56 1.64 -24.00
CA ILE A 91 9.03 0.31 -23.64
C ILE A 91 7.82 -0.65 -23.56
N PRO A 92 7.73 -1.67 -24.42
CA PRO A 92 6.68 -2.68 -24.32
C PRO A 92 6.85 -3.48 -23.03
N TYR A 93 5.75 -3.80 -22.35
CA TYR A 93 5.79 -4.57 -21.10
C TYR A 93 4.58 -5.47 -20.91
N ASP A 94 4.81 -6.58 -20.22
CA ASP A 94 3.80 -7.50 -19.69
C ASP A 94 3.65 -7.36 -18.18
N ILE A 95 2.48 -7.72 -17.65
CA ILE A 95 2.20 -7.74 -16.21
C ILE A 95 1.92 -9.17 -15.77
N GLU A 96 2.76 -9.66 -14.87
CA GLU A 96 2.57 -10.92 -14.15
C GLU A 96 2.04 -10.57 -12.75
N ASP A 97 0.75 -10.84 -12.50
CA ASP A 97 0.11 -10.55 -11.21
C ASP A 97 -0.13 -11.82 -10.40
N ASP A 98 0.84 -12.16 -9.55
CA ASP A 98 0.82 -13.34 -8.68
C ASP A 98 0.23 -13.03 -7.30
N ARG A 99 -0.51 -11.92 -7.14
CA ARG A 99 -1.13 -11.60 -5.86
C ARG A 99 -2.16 -12.67 -5.52
N MET A 100 -2.03 -13.22 -4.32
CA MET A 100 -2.99 -14.17 -3.79
C MET A 100 -4.39 -13.55 -3.81
N ALA A 101 -5.33 -14.23 -4.49
CA ALA A 101 -6.73 -13.90 -4.38
C ALA A 101 -7.16 -14.08 -2.93
N TYR A 102 -7.78 -13.05 -2.37
CA TYR A 102 -8.30 -13.13 -1.02
C TYR A 102 -9.53 -14.05 -0.99
N THR A 103 -9.65 -14.88 0.06
CA THR A 103 -10.85 -15.70 0.27
C THR A 103 -12.02 -14.78 0.59
N GLN A 104 -13.01 -14.74 -0.30
CA GLN A 104 -14.27 -14.07 -0.03
C GLN A 104 -15.16 -14.97 0.83
N GLN A 105 -15.48 -14.52 2.03
CA GLN A 105 -16.50 -15.06 2.90
C GLN A 105 -17.63 -14.02 3.00
N PRO A 106 -18.87 -14.37 2.65
CA PRO A 106 -20.00 -13.45 2.83
C PRO A 106 -20.15 -13.05 4.29
N ILE A 107 -20.08 -11.75 4.58
CA ILE A 107 -20.32 -11.20 5.91
C ILE A 107 -21.70 -10.56 5.90
N SER A 108 -22.66 -11.20 6.58
CA SER A 108 -24.01 -10.69 6.76
C SER A 108 -24.18 -9.96 8.09
N GLY A 109 -25.24 -9.16 8.21
CA GLY A 109 -25.67 -8.62 9.50
C GLY A 109 -25.13 -7.25 9.85
N LEU A 110 -24.89 -6.39 8.85
CA LEU A 110 -24.58 -4.98 9.09
C LEU A 110 -25.77 -4.30 9.76
N SER A 111 -25.65 -3.95 11.04
CA SER A 111 -26.70 -3.33 11.85
C SER A 111 -26.54 -1.81 11.94
N LEU A 112 -26.32 -1.14 10.80
CA LEU A 112 -26.18 0.32 10.74
C LEU A 112 -26.74 0.90 9.43
N GLU A 113 -27.29 2.11 9.52
CA GLU A 113 -27.68 2.91 8.38
C GLU A 113 -26.58 3.94 8.06
N PRO A 114 -25.84 3.79 6.94
CA PRO A 114 -24.73 4.67 6.63
C PRO A 114 -25.23 6.01 6.08
N ARG A 115 -24.43 7.06 6.29
CA ARG A 115 -24.67 8.35 5.62
C ARG A 115 -24.35 8.23 4.12
N PRO A 116 -25.01 8.99 3.23
CA PRO A 116 -24.78 8.88 1.79
C PRO A 116 -23.31 8.99 1.37
N TYR A 117 -22.53 9.90 1.95
CA TYR A 117 -21.10 10.01 1.63
C TYR A 117 -20.25 8.83 2.10
N GLN A 118 -20.68 8.11 3.14
CA GLN A 118 -19.97 6.91 3.62
C GLN A 118 -20.19 5.78 2.63
N GLU A 119 -21.42 5.64 2.14
CA GLU A 119 -21.79 4.72 1.08
C GLU A 119 -20.97 4.94 -0.20
N ASP A 120 -20.92 6.19 -0.67
CA ASP A 120 -20.15 6.56 -1.85
C ASP A 120 -18.66 6.24 -1.70
N ALA A 121 -18.06 6.62 -0.56
CA ALA A 121 -16.65 6.39 -0.28
C ALA A 121 -16.33 4.88 -0.23
N VAL A 122 -17.18 4.08 0.40
CA VAL A 122 -17.00 2.62 0.51
C VAL A 122 -17.21 1.95 -0.84
N ALA A 123 -18.18 2.37 -1.65
CA ALA A 123 -18.41 1.84 -2.99
C ALA A 123 -17.18 2.06 -3.89
N ILE A 124 -16.59 3.26 -3.87
CA ILE A 124 -15.36 3.58 -4.59
C ILE A 124 -14.20 2.71 -4.09
N ALA A 125 -13.99 2.64 -2.77
CA ALA A 125 -12.92 1.84 -2.18
C ALA A 125 -13.05 0.34 -2.52
N HIS A 126 -14.26 -0.21 -2.47
CA HIS A 126 -14.55 -1.60 -2.81
C HIS A 126 -14.24 -1.92 -4.28
N LYS A 127 -14.52 -0.97 -5.20
CA LYS A 127 -14.18 -1.09 -6.62
C LYS A 127 -12.67 -1.04 -6.86
N MET A 128 -11.98 -0.07 -6.24
CA MET A 128 -10.55 0.18 -6.48
C MET A 128 -9.63 -0.86 -5.80
N LYS A 129 -10.11 -1.58 -4.78
CA LYS A 129 -9.37 -2.58 -3.96
C LYS A 129 -8.21 -2.03 -3.14
N ARG A 130 -7.58 -0.93 -3.56
CA ARG A 130 -6.52 -0.19 -2.85
C ARG A 130 -6.72 1.29 -3.08
N GLY A 131 -6.57 2.09 -2.03
CA GLY A 131 -6.66 3.54 -2.12
C GLY A 131 -6.61 4.22 -0.77
N ILE A 132 -6.77 5.55 -0.80
CA ILE A 132 -6.83 6.40 0.39
C ILE A 132 -8.23 6.98 0.47
N ILE A 133 -8.95 6.68 1.56
CA ILE A 133 -10.20 7.38 1.89
C ILE A 133 -9.84 8.65 2.65
N TRP A 134 -9.91 9.80 1.97
CA TRP A 134 -9.68 11.09 2.60
C TRP A 134 -10.96 11.60 3.26
N ALA A 135 -11.01 11.55 4.59
CA ALA A 135 -12.19 11.95 5.34
C ALA A 135 -11.84 12.72 6.63
N ARG A 136 -12.60 13.80 6.88
CA ARG A 136 -12.44 14.67 8.06
C ARG A 136 -12.57 13.89 9.38
N PRO A 137 -12.04 14.39 10.51
CA PRO A 137 -12.38 13.87 11.83
C PRO A 137 -13.90 13.81 12.04
N ARG A 138 -14.40 12.86 12.83
CA ARG A 138 -15.85 12.64 13.11
C ARG A 138 -16.73 12.29 11.88
N SER A 139 -16.16 12.09 10.70
CA SER A 139 -16.88 11.59 9.51
C SER A 139 -17.34 10.11 9.62
N GLY A 140 -16.94 9.41 10.68
CA GLY A 140 -17.23 7.99 10.83
C GLY A 140 -16.33 7.09 9.99
N LYS A 141 -15.02 7.37 9.93
CA LYS A 141 -14.03 6.50 9.26
C LYS A 141 -14.12 5.04 9.72
N THR A 142 -14.30 4.81 11.02
CA THR A 142 -14.52 3.47 11.57
C THR A 142 -15.78 2.79 11.00
N ILE A 143 -16.85 3.55 10.73
CA ILE A 143 -18.06 3.01 10.09
C ILE A 143 -17.76 2.62 8.65
N MET A 144 -17.07 3.48 7.90
CA MET A 144 -16.64 3.18 6.53
C MET A 144 -15.71 1.95 6.49
N GLU A 145 -14.83 1.79 7.46
CA GLU A 145 -13.96 0.61 7.62
C GLU A 145 -14.79 -0.66 7.82
N ILE A 146 -15.73 -0.66 8.77
CA ILE A 146 -16.63 -1.79 9.05
C ILE A 146 -17.43 -2.16 7.79
N MET A 147 -18.01 -1.17 7.11
CA MET A 147 -18.73 -1.38 5.84
C MET A 147 -17.82 -1.96 4.76
N LEU A 148 -16.56 -1.48 4.68
CA LEU A 148 -15.61 -1.96 3.69
C LEU A 148 -15.21 -3.40 3.95
N VAL A 149 -14.95 -3.78 5.21
CA VAL A 149 -14.70 -5.18 5.61
C VAL A 149 -15.89 -6.07 5.22
N GLN A 150 -17.11 -5.63 5.55
CA GLN A 150 -18.34 -6.36 5.23
C GLN A 150 -18.50 -6.59 3.71
N ARG A 151 -18.28 -5.56 2.88
CA ARG A 151 -18.42 -5.67 1.42
C ARG A 151 -17.32 -6.42 0.74
N LEU A 152 -16.08 -6.22 1.20
CA LEU A 152 -14.94 -6.94 0.66
C LEU A 152 -15.12 -8.43 0.94
N GLY A 153 -15.69 -8.78 2.10
CA GLY A 153 -15.83 -10.17 2.54
C GLY A 153 -14.47 -10.86 2.66
N LEU A 154 -13.39 -10.10 2.78
CA LEU A 154 -12.04 -10.66 2.79
C LEU A 154 -11.64 -10.91 4.23
N MET A 155 -11.27 -12.14 4.54
CA MET A 155 -10.74 -12.51 5.86
C MET A 155 -9.43 -13.28 5.70
N PRO A 156 -8.45 -13.10 6.61
CA PRO A 156 -8.47 -12.18 7.75
C PRO A 156 -8.19 -10.71 7.35
N VAL A 157 -8.64 -9.75 8.17
CA VAL A 157 -8.34 -8.30 8.02
C VAL A 157 -7.45 -7.81 9.15
N LEU A 158 -6.42 -7.03 8.80
CA LEU A 158 -5.62 -6.27 9.77
C LEU A 158 -6.05 -4.79 9.77
N SER A 159 -6.60 -4.33 10.87
CA SER A 159 -6.86 -2.91 11.14
C SER A 159 -5.80 -2.34 12.08
N ILE A 160 -5.13 -1.27 11.66
CA ILE A 160 -4.05 -0.63 12.43
C ILE A 160 -4.56 0.70 12.99
N CYS A 161 -4.52 0.81 14.31
CA CYS A 161 -4.95 2.00 15.06
C CYS A 161 -3.74 2.77 15.63
N GLN A 162 -3.92 4.07 15.85
CA GLN A 162 -2.87 4.94 16.40
C GLN A 162 -2.60 4.73 17.91
N SER A 163 -3.56 4.16 18.65
CA SER A 163 -3.44 3.88 20.08
C SER A 163 -4.30 2.68 20.47
N ILE A 164 -4.02 2.11 21.65
CA ILE A 164 -4.78 0.98 22.19
C ILE A 164 -6.24 1.32 22.46
N ASP A 165 -6.53 2.53 22.96
CA ASP A 165 -7.90 2.97 23.22
C ASP A 165 -8.73 3.02 21.93
N VAL A 166 -8.12 3.49 20.85
CA VAL A 166 -8.78 3.54 19.53
C VAL A 166 -9.03 2.13 18.99
N ALA A 167 -8.10 1.20 19.23
CA ALA A 167 -8.28 -0.20 18.85
C ALA A 167 -9.45 -0.84 19.62
N ARG A 168 -9.49 -0.70 20.95
CA ARG A 168 -10.59 -1.20 21.81
C ARG A 168 -11.96 -0.63 21.39
N GLN A 169 -12.04 0.69 21.17
CA GLN A 169 -13.26 1.34 20.65
C GLN A 169 -13.66 0.85 19.24
N THR A 170 -12.68 0.48 18.41
CA THR A 170 -12.94 -0.06 17.07
C THR A 170 -13.51 -1.48 17.18
N ILE A 171 -12.93 -2.32 18.04
CA ILE A 171 -13.44 -3.68 18.35
C ILE A 171 -14.89 -3.61 18.84
N GLU A 172 -15.21 -2.72 19.79
CA GLU A 172 -16.58 -2.53 20.29
C GLU A 172 -17.56 -2.20 19.16
N LYS A 173 -17.17 -1.33 18.22
CA LYS A 173 -18.00 -0.98 17.06
C LYS A 173 -18.15 -2.14 16.08
N PHE A 174 -17.11 -2.92 15.85
CA PHE A 174 -17.22 -4.14 15.04
C PHE A 174 -18.21 -5.12 15.66
N HIS A 175 -18.14 -5.38 16.97
CA HIS A 175 -19.12 -6.23 17.65
C HIS A 175 -20.54 -5.65 17.63
N GLN A 176 -20.68 -4.33 17.75
CA GLN A 176 -21.97 -3.65 17.67
C GLN A 176 -22.61 -3.78 16.28
N PHE A 177 -21.82 -3.53 15.23
CA PHE A 177 -22.31 -3.34 13.87
C PHE A 177 -22.17 -4.56 12.95
N LEU A 178 -21.31 -5.51 13.33
CA LEU A 178 -21.06 -6.79 12.65
C LEU A 178 -20.88 -7.90 13.70
N PRO A 179 -21.92 -8.24 14.48
CA PRO A 179 -21.82 -9.18 15.61
C PRO A 179 -21.39 -10.61 15.22
N GLY A 180 -21.49 -10.97 13.93
CA GLY A 180 -21.02 -12.26 13.42
C GLY A 180 -19.51 -12.35 13.16
N VAL A 181 -18.78 -11.24 13.25
CA VAL A 181 -17.34 -11.18 13.01
C VAL A 181 -16.59 -11.29 14.33
N LYS A 182 -15.58 -12.17 14.37
CA LYS A 182 -14.65 -12.25 15.50
C LYS A 182 -13.53 -11.23 15.29
N VAL A 183 -13.23 -10.45 16.33
CA VAL A 183 -12.16 -9.45 16.27
C VAL A 183 -11.23 -9.66 17.46
N GLY A 184 -9.95 -9.91 17.16
CA GLY A 184 -8.88 -10.03 18.15
C GLY A 184 -8.07 -8.73 18.27
N LEU A 185 -7.15 -8.70 19.23
CA LEU A 185 -6.28 -7.56 19.53
C LEU A 185 -4.82 -8.00 19.59
N ILE A 186 -3.94 -7.27 18.89
CA ILE A 186 -2.49 -7.39 19.02
C ILE A 186 -1.95 -6.05 19.53
N GLY A 187 -1.48 -6.03 20.77
CA GLY A 187 -1.02 -4.82 21.46
C GLY A 187 -1.30 -4.88 22.96
N ASP A 188 -0.72 -3.95 23.73
CA ASP A 188 -0.95 -3.85 25.19
C ASP A 188 -0.61 -5.14 25.98
N GLY A 189 0.36 -5.91 25.46
CA GLY A 189 0.73 -7.23 26.01
C GLY A 189 -0.19 -8.38 25.60
N GLU A 190 -1.25 -8.11 24.83
CA GLU A 190 -2.17 -9.10 24.28
C GLU A 190 -1.78 -9.49 22.85
N CYS A 191 -1.98 -10.75 22.50
CA CYS A 191 -1.83 -11.28 21.14
C CYS A 191 -2.96 -12.28 20.88
N ASP A 192 -4.14 -11.74 20.57
CA ASP A 192 -5.32 -12.49 20.19
C ASP A 192 -5.56 -12.34 18.69
N ILE A 193 -5.34 -13.42 17.94
CA ILE A 193 -5.53 -13.48 16.49
C ILE A 193 -6.79 -14.31 16.22
N GLN A 194 -7.76 -13.69 15.56
CA GLN A 194 -9.01 -14.33 15.17
C GLN A 194 -9.01 -14.67 13.67
N PRO A 195 -9.68 -15.77 13.27
CA PRO A 195 -9.76 -16.22 11.87
C PRO A 195 -10.63 -15.32 11.00
#